data_AF-A0A7Y9RZW9-F1
#
_entry.id   AF-A0A7Y9RZW9-F1
#
_cell.length_a   1.000
_cell.length_b   1.000
_cell.length_c   1.000
_cell.angle_alpha   90.00
_cell.angle_beta   90.00
_cell.angle_gamma   90.00
#
_symmetry.space_group_name_H-M   'P 1'
#
loop_
_entity.id
_entity.type
_entity.pdbx_description
1 polymer ?
#
loop_
_entity_poly.entity_id
_entity_poly.type
_entity_poly.pdbx_seq_one_letter_code
_entity_poly.pdbx_strand_id
1 'polypeptide(L)'
;MAKSTGKTKLGTAAVVIGTGAKLAVKYGPQAKIAWDKGGKQAAEAATRGARSLTARRKAMRHAETVVDGSVLKVAPEGTTAYVVFSGEEPVATYPPAEQPYVVLLAHADLSRRVRPEPAPANTSSRLIGSARKRLGRPKA
;
A
#
# COMPACT_ATOMS: atom_id res chain seq x y z
N MET A 1 3.72 -58.01 10.11
CA MET A 1 3.45 -57.32 8.81
C MET A 1 2.47 -56.18 9.07
N ALA A 2 2.93 -54.93 9.09
CA ALA A 2 2.06 -53.75 9.25
C ALA A 2 1.73 -53.17 7.88
N LYS A 3 0.43 -53.05 7.54
CA LYS A 3 -0.03 -52.34 6.34
C LYS A 3 -0.65 -51.00 6.75
N SER A 4 -0.09 -49.95 6.15
CA SER A 4 -0.47 -48.53 6.23
C SER A 4 -1.90 -48.27 5.75
N THR A 5 -2.67 -47.50 6.52
CA THR A 5 -3.99 -46.99 6.12
C THR A 5 -3.92 -45.48 5.94
N GLY A 6 -3.45 -45.05 4.76
CA GLY A 6 -3.44 -43.65 4.32
C GLY A 6 -4.64 -43.28 3.44
N LYS A 7 -5.88 -43.40 3.94
CA LYS A 7 -7.11 -43.03 3.21
C LYS A 7 -7.99 -42.09 4.03
N THR A 8 -7.75 -40.78 3.99
CA THR A 8 -8.74 -39.81 4.53
C THR A 8 -8.67 -38.38 3.97
N LYS A 9 -7.67 -38.01 3.14
CA LYS A 9 -7.56 -36.61 2.64
C LYS A 9 -8.07 -36.38 1.21
N LEU A 10 -8.34 -37.43 0.44
CA LEU A 10 -8.70 -37.32 -0.98
C LEU A 10 -10.22 -37.09 -1.22
N GLY A 11 -11.09 -37.63 -0.37
CA GLY A 11 -12.55 -37.50 -0.52
C GLY A 11 -13.06 -36.07 -0.30
N THR A 12 -12.53 -35.38 0.70
CA THR A 12 -12.93 -34.00 1.04
C THR A 12 -12.52 -33.00 -0.05
N ALA A 13 -11.35 -33.17 -0.64
CA ALA A 13 -10.88 -32.30 -1.74
C ALA A 13 -11.77 -32.43 -2.97
N ALA A 14 -12.18 -33.64 -3.35
CA ALA A 14 -13.05 -33.88 -4.51
C ALA A 14 -14.45 -33.26 -4.33
N VAL A 15 -15.02 -33.34 -3.12
CA VAL A 15 -16.33 -32.73 -2.81
C VAL A 15 -16.26 -31.20 -2.84
N VAL A 16 -15.18 -30.61 -2.32
CA VAL A 16 -14.97 -29.16 -2.35
C VAL A 16 -14.76 -28.64 -3.79
N ILE A 17 -14.02 -29.39 -4.61
CA ILE A 17 -13.82 -29.07 -6.04
C ILE A 17 -15.14 -29.15 -6.81
N GLY A 18 -15.91 -30.23 -6.65
CA GLY A 18 -17.17 -30.42 -7.36
C GLY A 18 -18.25 -29.40 -6.96
N THR A 19 -18.29 -29.01 -5.69
CA THR A 19 -19.23 -28.00 -5.19
C THR A 19 -18.83 -26.60 -5.64
N GLY A 20 -17.53 -26.28 -5.62
CA GLY A 20 -16.99 -25.02 -6.14
C GLY A 20 -17.26 -24.82 -7.63
N ALA A 21 -17.12 -25.88 -8.44
CA ALA A 21 -17.40 -25.83 -9.87
C ALA A 21 -18.88 -25.55 -10.17
N LYS A 22 -19.81 -26.21 -9.47
CA LYS A 22 -21.26 -25.97 -9.63
C LYS A 22 -21.66 -24.55 -9.26
N LEU A 23 -21.07 -23.99 -8.20
CA LEU A 23 -21.30 -22.60 -7.79
C LEU A 23 -20.71 -21.61 -8.81
N ALA A 24 -19.53 -21.89 -9.36
CA ALA A 24 -18.92 -21.06 -10.40
C ALA A 24 -19.76 -21.01 -11.67
N VAL A 25 -20.36 -22.12 -12.11
CA VAL A 25 -21.26 -22.14 -13.28
C VAL A 25 -22.56 -21.39 -12.99
N LYS A 26 -23.15 -21.59 -11.81
CA LYS A 26 -24.44 -20.97 -11.45
C LYS A 26 -24.34 -19.46 -11.25
N TYR A 27 -23.27 -18.99 -10.62
CA TYR A 27 -23.11 -17.58 -10.23
C TYR A 27 -22.06 -16.84 -11.07
N GLY A 28 -21.27 -17.53 -11.88
CA GLY A 28 -20.23 -16.93 -12.73
C GLY A 28 -20.73 -15.82 -13.65
N PRO A 29 -21.85 -16.00 -14.39
CA PRO A 29 -22.40 -14.94 -15.23
C PRO A 29 -22.84 -13.70 -14.43
N GLN A 30 -23.44 -13.90 -13.25
CA GLN A 30 -23.90 -12.81 -12.38
C GLN A 30 -22.71 -12.06 -11.76
N ALA A 31 -21.69 -12.80 -11.33
CA ALA A 31 -20.44 -12.25 -10.83
C ALA A 31 -19.71 -11.44 -11.91
N LYS A 32 -19.70 -11.91 -13.16
CA LYS A 32 -19.13 -11.17 -14.29
C LYS A 32 -19.87 -9.86 -14.54
N ILE A 33 -21.20 -9.84 -14.51
CA ILE A 33 -21.99 -8.62 -14.70
C ILE A 33 -21.76 -7.63 -13.55
N ALA A 34 -21.72 -8.11 -12.30
CA ALA A 34 -21.43 -7.26 -11.14
C ALA A 34 -20.00 -6.69 -11.20
N TRP A 35 -19.04 -7.51 -11.61
CA TRP A 35 -17.65 -7.09 -11.81
C TRP A 35 -17.53 -6.06 -12.93
N ASP A 36 -18.15 -6.31 -14.08
CA ASP A 36 -18.06 -5.44 -15.24
C ASP A 36 -18.78 -4.09 -15.02
N LYS A 37 -19.90 -4.06 -14.28
CA LYS A 37 -20.68 -2.84 -14.03
C LYS A 37 -20.17 -1.97 -12.88
N GLY A 38 -19.50 -2.55 -11.88
CA GLY A 38 -19.07 -1.80 -10.70
C GLY A 38 -17.75 -2.26 -10.10
N GLY A 39 -17.46 -3.57 -10.14
CA GLY A 39 -16.21 -4.11 -9.60
C GLY A 39 -14.95 -3.56 -10.25
N LYS A 40 -14.95 -3.37 -11.58
CA LYS A 40 -13.82 -2.78 -12.33
C LYS A 40 -13.51 -1.35 -11.90
N GLN A 41 -14.53 -0.51 -11.75
CA GLN A 41 -14.34 0.89 -11.35
C GLN A 41 -13.81 0.98 -9.91
N ALA A 42 -14.33 0.16 -9.01
CA ALA A 42 -13.84 0.09 -7.63
C ALA A 42 -12.40 -0.44 -7.57
N ALA A 43 -12.08 -1.47 -8.36
CA ALA A 43 -10.73 -2.01 -8.45
C ALA A 43 -9.74 -0.99 -9.03
N GLU A 44 -10.12 -0.27 -10.09
CA GLU A 44 -9.31 0.79 -10.67
C GLU A 44 -9.06 1.92 -9.66
N ALA A 45 -10.09 2.39 -8.95
CA ALA A 45 -9.92 3.40 -7.91
C ALA A 45 -8.99 2.92 -6.80
N ALA A 46 -9.12 1.67 -6.36
CA ALA A 46 -8.25 1.06 -5.37
C ALA A 46 -6.79 0.98 -5.86
N THR A 47 -6.57 0.57 -7.11
CA THR A 47 -5.21 0.52 -7.69
C THR A 47 -4.59 1.91 -7.83
N ARG A 48 -5.36 2.93 -8.20
CA ARG A 48 -4.89 4.33 -8.25
C ARG A 48 -4.49 4.82 -6.85
N GLY A 49 -5.31 4.55 -5.83
CA GLY A 49 -4.98 4.87 -4.44
C GLY A 49 -3.72 4.17 -3.95
N ALA A 50 -3.59 2.87 -4.23
CA ALA A 50 -2.41 2.09 -3.87
C ALA A 50 -1.15 2.64 -4.55
N ARG A 51 -1.21 2.93 -5.86
CA ARG A 51 -0.10 3.54 -6.61
C ARG A 51 0.29 4.89 -6.03
N SER A 52 -0.66 5.77 -5.73
CA SER A 52 -0.41 7.06 -5.09
C SER A 52 0.30 6.90 -3.74
N LEU A 53 -0.11 5.94 -2.91
CA LEU A 53 0.52 5.69 -1.62
C LEU A 53 1.96 5.19 -1.77
N THR A 54 2.21 4.30 -2.73
CA THR A 54 3.59 3.83 -3.00
C THR A 54 4.48 4.95 -3.54
N ALA A 55 3.95 5.80 -4.43
CA ALA A 55 4.64 6.97 -4.95
C ALA A 55 4.99 7.95 -3.83
N ARG A 56 4.03 8.23 -2.93
CA ARG A 56 4.27 9.05 -1.74
C ARG A 56 5.41 8.48 -0.89
N ARG A 57 5.37 7.18 -0.57
CA ARG A 57 6.41 6.54 0.25
C ARG A 57 7.79 6.65 -0.40
N LYS A 58 7.89 6.46 -1.71
CA LYS A 58 9.15 6.63 -2.46
C LYS A 58 9.64 8.07 -2.43
N ALA A 59 8.74 9.04 -2.66
CA ALA A 59 9.07 10.45 -2.60
C ALA A 59 9.58 10.88 -1.22
N MET A 60 8.93 10.45 -0.15
CA MET A 60 9.35 10.75 1.23
C MET A 60 10.74 10.15 1.52
N ARG A 61 10.99 8.89 1.15
CA ARG A 61 12.30 8.26 1.31
C ARG A 61 13.41 8.96 0.52
N HIS A 62 13.09 9.49 -0.66
CA HIS A 62 14.06 10.26 -1.43
C HIS A 62 14.29 11.64 -0.81
N ALA A 63 13.26 12.30 -0.30
CA ALA A 63 13.43 13.56 0.43
C ALA A 63 14.32 13.40 1.68
N GLU A 64 14.29 12.24 2.35
CA GLU A 64 15.19 11.96 3.49
C GLU A 64 16.68 11.95 3.11
N THR A 65 17.02 11.64 1.86
CA THR A 65 18.42 11.56 1.41
C THR A 65 18.94 12.87 0.82
N VAL A 66 18.08 13.88 0.67
CA VAL A 66 18.39 15.14 -0.01
C VAL A 66 18.55 16.26 1.02
N VAL A 67 19.46 17.20 0.77
CA VAL A 67 19.69 18.35 1.66
C VAL A 67 18.46 19.26 1.66
N ASP A 68 17.96 19.55 2.87
CA ASP A 68 16.71 20.28 3.10
C ASP A 68 15.53 19.69 2.30
N GLY A 69 15.46 18.36 2.27
CA GLY A 69 14.50 17.63 1.47
C GLY A 69 13.04 17.91 1.84
N SER A 70 12.20 18.16 0.84
CA SER A 70 10.77 18.31 1.03
C SER A 70 9.97 17.74 -0.14
N VAL A 71 8.70 17.42 0.10
CA VAL A 71 7.81 16.81 -0.91
C VAL A 71 6.58 17.66 -1.10
N LEU A 72 6.25 17.97 -2.36
CA LEU A 72 5.00 18.62 -2.75
C LEU A 72 4.09 17.64 -3.48
N LYS A 73 2.83 17.54 -3.04
CA LYS A 73 1.81 16.80 -3.79
C LYS A 73 1.19 17.73 -4.83
N VAL A 74 1.33 17.36 -6.09
CA VAL A 74 0.70 18.05 -7.22
C VAL A 74 -0.23 17.06 -7.93
N ALA A 75 -1.30 17.54 -8.54
CA ALA A 75 -2.17 16.69 -9.36
C ALA A 75 -2.41 17.36 -10.72
N PRO A 76 -1.39 17.38 -11.60
CA PRO A 76 -1.60 17.86 -12.96
C PRO A 76 -2.60 16.93 -13.65
N GLU A 77 -3.62 17.49 -14.30
CA GLU A 77 -4.55 16.75 -15.15
C GLU A 77 -5.25 15.56 -14.45
N GLY A 78 -5.41 15.64 -13.12
CA GLY A 78 -6.11 14.64 -12.32
C GLY A 78 -5.27 13.43 -11.88
N THR A 79 -3.97 13.38 -12.20
CA THR A 79 -3.06 12.32 -11.71
C THR A 79 -2.16 12.84 -10.60
N THR A 80 -2.18 12.20 -9.42
CA THR A 80 -1.34 12.61 -8.30
C THR A 80 0.15 12.31 -8.56
N ALA A 81 0.96 13.35 -8.55
CA ALA A 81 2.42 13.32 -8.59
C ALA A 81 3.01 13.95 -7.31
N TYR A 82 4.13 13.41 -6.85
CA TYR A 82 4.87 13.87 -5.68
C TYR A 82 6.22 14.38 -6.15
N VAL A 83 6.42 15.69 -6.12
CA VAL A 83 7.68 16.34 -6.50
C VAL A 83 8.55 16.45 -5.26
N VAL A 84 9.80 16.00 -5.36
CA VAL A 84 10.82 16.07 -4.31
C VAL A 84 11.71 17.28 -4.60
N PHE A 85 11.98 18.06 -3.57
CA PHE A 85 12.81 19.26 -3.62
C PHE A 85 14.07 19.09 -2.77
N SER A 86 15.16 19.74 -3.19
CA SER A 86 16.31 20.08 -2.36
C SER A 86 16.28 21.58 -2.11
N GLY A 87 15.89 22.00 -0.90
CA GLY A 87 15.58 23.40 -0.64
C GLY A 87 14.50 23.91 -1.59
N GLU A 88 14.88 24.77 -2.54
CA GLU A 88 13.98 25.34 -3.56
C GLU A 88 14.03 24.65 -4.93
N GLU A 89 14.99 23.75 -5.16
CA GLU A 89 15.18 23.12 -6.46
C GLU A 89 14.42 21.79 -6.56
N PRO A 90 13.57 21.58 -7.58
CA PRO A 90 12.93 20.29 -7.81
C PRO A 90 13.93 19.27 -8.38
N VAL A 91 14.06 18.12 -7.72
CA VAL A 91 15.06 17.08 -8.06
C VAL A 91 14.42 15.85 -8.70
N ALA A 92 13.22 15.46 -8.25
CA ALA A 92 12.59 14.21 -8.70
C ALA A 92 11.06 14.27 -8.64
N THR A 93 10.38 13.36 -9.34
CA THR A 93 8.93 13.23 -9.27
C THR A 93 8.50 11.78 -9.22
N TYR A 94 7.51 11.48 -8.39
CA TYR A 94 6.95 10.14 -8.22
C TYR A 94 5.42 10.15 -8.35
N PRO A 95 4.82 9.34 -9.24
CA PRO A 95 5.49 8.56 -10.29
C PRO A 95 6.28 9.46 -11.25
N PRO A 96 7.25 8.92 -12.01
CA PRO A 96 8.00 9.71 -13.00
C PRO A 96 7.02 10.41 -13.94
N ALA A 97 7.12 11.73 -14.03
CA ALA A 97 6.31 12.54 -14.92
C ALA A 97 7.17 12.92 -16.14
N GLU A 98 6.58 12.85 -17.33
CA GLU A 98 7.22 13.30 -18.57
C GLU A 98 7.19 14.83 -18.71
N GLN A 99 6.24 15.49 -18.02
CA GLN A 99 6.12 16.94 -18.08
C GLN A 99 7.29 17.63 -17.37
N PRO A 100 7.78 18.77 -17.92
CA PRO A 100 8.82 19.55 -17.27
C PRO A 100 8.32 20.17 -15.96
N TYR A 101 9.23 20.38 -15.01
CA TYR A 101 8.90 20.97 -13.69
C TYR A 101 8.21 22.32 -13.78
N VAL A 102 8.54 23.12 -14.80
CA VAL A 102 7.90 24.42 -15.05
C VAL A 102 6.38 24.26 -15.21
N VAL A 103 5.93 23.23 -15.92
CA VAL A 103 4.50 22.95 -16.14
C VAL A 103 3.88 22.34 -14.90
N LEU A 104 4.58 21.40 -14.25
CA LEU A 104 4.09 20.74 -13.03
C LEU A 104 3.90 21.74 -11.88
N LEU A 105 4.77 22.74 -11.77
CA LEU A 105 4.80 23.67 -10.64
C LEU A 105 4.15 25.03 -10.94
N ALA A 106 3.74 25.31 -12.19
CA ALA A 106 3.20 26.59 -12.63
C ALA A 106 2.09 27.16 -11.72
N HIS A 107 1.25 26.28 -11.18
CA HIS A 107 0.11 26.65 -10.34
C HIS A 107 0.17 25.99 -8.96
N ALA A 108 1.31 25.43 -8.59
CA ALA A 108 1.47 24.71 -7.33
C ALA A 108 1.87 25.69 -6.22
N ASP A 109 1.15 25.65 -5.11
CA ASP A 109 1.50 26.38 -3.90
C ASP A 109 2.68 25.72 -3.19
N LEU A 110 3.87 26.32 -3.31
CA LEU A 110 5.12 25.82 -2.75
C LEU A 110 5.14 25.85 -1.22
N SER A 111 4.28 26.64 -0.57
CA SER A 111 4.20 26.70 0.90
C SER A 111 3.66 25.40 1.52
N ARG A 112 3.00 24.56 0.72
CA ARG A 112 2.40 23.28 1.16
C ARG A 112 3.36 22.10 1.11
N ARG A 113 4.67 22.36 0.93
CA ARG A 113 5.70 21.33 0.97
C ARG A 113 5.74 20.68 2.35
N VAL A 114 5.84 19.36 2.36
CA VAL A 114 5.93 18.54 3.58
C VAL A 114 7.34 18.00 3.71
N ARG A 115 7.98 18.27 4.85
CA ARG A 115 9.27 17.68 5.17
C ARG A 115 9.08 16.24 5.66
N PRO A 116 10.00 15.32 5.33
CA PRO A 116 10.02 14.02 5.98
C PRO A 116 10.24 14.23 7.47
N GLU A 117 9.32 13.72 8.29
CA GLU A 117 9.52 13.71 9.74
C GLU A 117 10.73 12.82 10.01
N PRO A 118 11.74 13.29 10.76
CA PRO A 118 12.85 12.43 11.14
C PRO A 118 12.27 11.26 11.90
N ALA A 119 12.47 10.03 11.38
CA ALA A 119 12.02 8.83 12.04
C ALA A 119 12.46 8.89 13.51
N PRO A 120 11.54 8.81 14.49
CA PRO A 120 11.91 8.96 15.89
C PRO A 120 12.90 7.84 16.23
N ALA A 121 14.14 8.21 16.50
CA ALA A 121 15.29 7.32 16.70
C ALA A 121 15.16 6.35 17.90
N ASN A 122 14.00 6.27 18.55
CA ASN A 122 13.83 5.75 19.90
C ASN A 122 12.50 5.00 20.16
N THR A 123 11.77 4.54 19.15
CA THR A 123 10.50 3.80 19.38
C THR A 123 10.68 2.30 19.68
N SER A 124 11.87 1.73 19.46
CA SER A 124 12.18 0.34 19.79
C SER A 124 12.36 0.07 21.29
N SER A 125 12.59 1.10 22.12
CA SER A 125 12.80 0.93 23.58
C SER A 125 11.51 0.82 24.39
N ARG A 126 10.38 1.35 23.90
CA ARG A 126 9.11 1.37 24.66
C ARG A 126 8.33 0.06 24.61
N LEU A 127 8.52 -0.76 23.58
CA LEU A 127 7.82 -2.04 23.45
C LEU A 127 8.41 -3.15 24.33
N ILE A 128 9.69 -3.04 24.70
CA ILE A 128 10.35 -4.04 25.56
C ILE A 128 10.00 -3.81 27.04
N GLY A 129 9.76 -2.57 27.46
CA GLY A 129 9.43 -2.23 28.85
C GLY A 129 8.03 -2.66 29.32
N SER A 130 7.05 -2.75 28.42
CA SER A 130 5.65 -3.05 28.78
C SER A 130 5.37 -4.54 29.00
N ALA A 131 6.14 -5.42 28.35
CA ALA A 131 6.00 -6.87 28.50
C ALA A 131 6.51 -7.37 29.88
N ARG A 132 7.50 -6.69 30.49
CA ARG A 132 8.11 -7.14 31.75
C ARG A 132 7.27 -6.86 32.99
N LYS A 133 6.32 -5.90 32.91
CA LYS A 133 5.48 -5.53 34.07
C LYS A 133 4.32 -6.51 34.33
N ARG A 134 4.06 -7.44 33.41
CA ARG A 134 2.92 -8.39 33.52
C ARG A 134 3.28 -9.77 34.07
N LEU A 135 4.56 -10.06 34.32
CA LEU A 135 5.02 -11.42 34.63
C LEU A 135 5.55 -11.64 36.05
N GLY A 136 5.30 -10.75 37.00
CA GLY A 136 5.81 -10.93 38.35
C GLY A 136 5.06 -10.13 39.40
N ARG A 137 3.97 -10.71 39.93
CA ARG A 137 3.47 -10.35 41.25
C ARG A 137 2.98 -11.63 41.95
N PRO A 138 3.84 -12.33 42.69
CA PRO A 138 3.39 -13.40 43.56
C PRO A 138 2.51 -12.81 44.66
N LYS A 139 1.34 -13.42 44.86
CA LYS A 139 0.43 -13.12 45.98
C LYS A 139 1.06 -13.67 47.26
N ALA A 140 1.38 -12.80 48.19
CA ALA A 140 1.50 -13.14 49.61
C ALA A 140 0.10 -13.15 50.24
#